data_AF-A0AAU9VZN6-F1
#
_entry.id   AF-A0AAU9VZN6-F1
#
_cell.length_a   1.000
_cell.length_b   1.000
_cell.length_c   1.000
_cell.angle_alpha   90.00
_cell.angle_beta   90.00
_cell.angle_gamma   90.00
#
_symmetry.space_group_name_H-M   'P 1'
#
loop_
_entity.id
_entity.type
_entity.pdbx_description
1 polymer ?
#
loop_
_entity_poly.entity_id
_entity_poly.type
_entity_poly.pdbx_seq_one_letter_code
_entity_poly.pdbx_strand_id
1 'polypeptide(L)'
;MFDNFRDRLQTVQHDLTQGWKSIADKAKAVNKKIVRRTTFITDEVIESDDQCFSCNLEAGSEILSKFQKEWAELHEASRECAEKAERSDQSIAEFSKICSNLYTNMNMFHTELALLPEVIKNIETAKADIDAFGGQIEVLDNLMIDLEEVCEQLDLERRKAAQGLKLSKLRHNREDDLETLREELQLAKERNEVKIQQLERQASIEKRQVYEDAFLEQMNYYIQHGRTEEPICLVHGRGSGSLDDIMLEDNSDMDKELDDFFGSEAETSDVPGGMDKDQTFVGLSSEDEELLNQKLPEVSATSRTEQEAEKKVVYLVKLIGPLQDLLAIKIIMV
;
A
#
# COMPACT_ATOMS: atom_id res chain seq x y z
N MET A 1 53.56 3.51 -59.12
CA MET A 1 54.08 2.13 -58.98
C MET A 1 53.81 1.25 -60.20
N PHE A 2 52.74 1.48 -60.97
CA PHE A 2 52.45 0.73 -62.21
C PHE A 2 53.40 1.05 -63.39
N ASP A 3 53.96 2.26 -63.47
CA ASP A 3 54.86 2.64 -64.56
C ASP A 3 56.18 1.85 -64.54
N ASN A 4 56.73 1.60 -63.36
CA ASN A 4 57.89 0.72 -63.18
C ASN A 4 57.65 -0.72 -63.65
N PHE A 5 56.40 -1.20 -63.60
CA PHE A 5 56.06 -2.54 -64.08
C PHE A 5 55.94 -2.56 -65.61
N ARG A 6 55.39 -1.51 -66.21
CA ARG A 6 55.30 -1.35 -67.66
C ARG A 6 56.69 -1.26 -68.31
N ASP A 7 57.60 -0.48 -67.73
CA ASP A 7 58.97 -0.34 -68.24
C ASP A 7 59.75 -1.66 -68.13
N ARG A 8 59.55 -2.40 -67.03
CA ARG A 8 60.12 -3.75 -66.87
C ARG A 8 59.58 -4.73 -67.91
N LEU A 9 58.28 -4.69 -68.22
CA LEU A 9 57.69 -5.57 -69.21
C LEU A 9 58.20 -5.25 -70.63
N GLN A 10 58.36 -3.97 -70.96
CA GLN A 10 58.94 -3.54 -72.23
C GLN A 10 60.41 -3.95 -72.36
N THR A 11 61.17 -3.88 -71.27
CA THR A 11 62.56 -4.35 -71.24
C THR A 11 62.64 -5.85 -71.49
N VAL A 12 61.80 -6.65 -70.82
CA VAL A 12 61.73 -8.10 -71.03
C VAL A 12 61.31 -8.45 -72.46
N GLN A 13 60.34 -7.74 -73.02
CA GLN A 13 59.89 -7.97 -74.40
C GLN A 13 60.99 -7.63 -75.42
N HIS A 14 61.72 -6.54 -75.21
CA HIS A 14 62.85 -6.15 -76.04
C HIS A 14 63.99 -7.20 -75.96
N ASP A 15 64.35 -7.63 -74.76
CA ASP A 15 65.42 -8.62 -74.55
C ASP A 15 65.07 -9.98 -75.15
N LEU A 16 63.81 -10.40 -75.05
CA LEU A 16 63.33 -11.59 -75.73
C LEU A 16 63.53 -11.43 -77.24
N THR A 17 63.04 -10.33 -77.82
CA THR A 17 63.12 -10.06 -79.26
C THR A 17 64.57 -10.01 -79.77
N GLN A 18 65.49 -9.45 -78.99
CA GLN A 18 66.92 -9.47 -79.30
C GLN A 18 67.52 -10.88 -79.19
N GLY A 19 67.11 -11.65 -78.19
CA GLY A 19 67.46 -13.07 -78.06
C GLY A 19 67.04 -13.88 -79.29
N TRP A 20 65.81 -13.69 -79.77
CA TRP A 20 65.30 -14.35 -80.98
C TRP A 20 66.06 -13.93 -82.25
N LYS A 21 66.43 -12.65 -82.40
CA LYS A 21 67.27 -12.19 -83.53
C LYS A 21 68.67 -12.80 -83.49
N SER A 22 69.31 -12.83 -82.31
CA SER A 22 70.63 -13.46 -82.13
C SER A 22 70.60 -14.96 -82.45
N ILE A 23 69.54 -15.66 -82.06
CA ILE A 23 69.33 -17.08 -82.41
C ILE A 23 69.12 -17.24 -83.91
N ALA A 24 68.31 -16.39 -84.55
CA ALA A 24 68.08 -16.42 -85.99
C ALA A 24 69.37 -16.16 -86.80
N ASP A 25 70.21 -15.23 -86.34
CA ASP A 25 71.49 -14.93 -86.98
C ASP A 25 72.51 -16.06 -86.77
N LYS A 26 72.54 -16.68 -85.58
CA LYS A 26 73.33 -17.90 -85.32
C LYS A 26 72.86 -19.07 -86.18
N ALA A 27 71.54 -19.26 -86.35
CA ALA A 27 70.99 -20.30 -87.21
C ALA A 27 71.37 -20.09 -88.69
N LYS A 28 71.32 -18.85 -89.20
CA LYS A 28 71.80 -18.52 -90.55
C LYS A 28 73.30 -18.78 -90.72
N ALA A 29 74.11 -18.46 -89.72
CA ALA A 29 75.56 -18.71 -89.74
C ALA A 29 75.89 -20.22 -89.75
N VAL A 30 75.15 -21.02 -88.96
CA VAL A 30 75.27 -22.49 -88.97
C VAL A 30 74.83 -23.06 -90.32
N ASN A 31 73.71 -22.60 -90.87
CA ASN A 31 73.25 -23.04 -92.19
C ASN A 31 74.28 -22.71 -93.29
N LYS A 32 74.90 -21.52 -93.26
CA LYS A 32 75.96 -21.14 -94.21
C LYS A 32 77.24 -21.98 -94.05
N LYS A 33 77.55 -22.46 -92.84
CA LYS A 33 78.64 -23.42 -92.59
C LYS A 33 78.29 -24.84 -93.07
N ILE A 34 77.05 -25.26 -92.89
CA ILE A 34 76.56 -26.56 -93.38
C ILE A 34 76.60 -26.57 -94.90
N VAL A 35 76.05 -25.56 -95.57
CA VAL A 35 76.07 -25.44 -97.05
C VAL A 35 77.49 -25.45 -97.61
N ARG A 36 78.46 -24.78 -96.95
CA ARG A 36 79.87 -24.85 -97.36
C ARG A 36 80.50 -26.24 -97.14
N ARG A 37 80.03 -27.01 -96.17
CA ARG A 37 80.51 -28.37 -95.92
C ARG A 37 79.87 -29.38 -96.88
N THR A 38 78.60 -29.21 -97.25
CA THR A 38 77.94 -30.07 -98.26
C THR A 38 78.48 -29.85 -99.67
N THR A 39 78.93 -28.65 -100.04
CA THR A 39 79.56 -28.40 -101.35
C THR A 39 80.99 -28.92 -101.49
N PHE A 40 81.65 -29.28 -100.38
CA PHE A 40 82.99 -29.90 -100.40
C PHE A 40 82.96 -31.44 -100.45
N ILE A 41 81.79 -32.06 -100.26
CA ILE A 41 81.64 -33.52 -100.19
C ILE A 41 81.27 -34.15 -101.54
N THR A 42 80.86 -33.35 -102.53
CA THR A 42 80.29 -33.89 -103.79
C THR A 42 81.27 -34.05 -104.95
N ASP A 43 82.58 -33.78 -104.78
CA ASP A 43 83.54 -33.81 -105.91
C ASP A 43 84.82 -34.65 -105.68
N GLU A 44 84.83 -35.52 -104.66
CA GLU A 44 85.85 -36.58 -104.56
C GLU A 44 85.18 -37.95 -104.56
N VAL A 45 85.24 -38.58 -105.73
CA VAL A 45 85.03 -40.02 -105.91
C VAL A 45 86.14 -40.74 -105.15
N ILE A 46 85.83 -41.24 -103.97
CA ILE A 46 86.60 -42.29 -103.30
C ILE A 46 85.82 -43.58 -103.50
N GLU A 47 86.33 -44.39 -104.43
CA GLU A 47 86.01 -45.81 -104.55
C GLU A 47 86.47 -46.57 -103.30
N SER A 48 85.69 -47.61 -102.99
CA SER A 48 86.08 -48.78 -102.17
C SER A 48 86.45 -48.53 -100.71
N ASP A 49 85.48 -48.69 -99.81
CA ASP A 49 85.57 -49.81 -98.86
C ASP A 49 84.17 -50.13 -98.30
N ASP A 50 83.85 -51.42 -98.28
CA ASP A 50 82.55 -52.00 -97.92
C ASP A 50 82.36 -51.97 -96.39
N GLN A 51 82.39 -50.78 -95.79
CA GLN A 51 81.91 -50.57 -94.44
C GLN A 51 80.39 -50.43 -94.47
N CYS A 52 79.73 -51.57 -94.67
CA CYS A 52 78.35 -51.75 -94.26
C CYS A 52 78.32 -51.51 -92.75
N PHE A 53 78.06 -50.27 -92.33
CA PHE A 53 77.74 -49.94 -90.96
C PHE A 53 76.68 -50.94 -90.53
N SER A 54 77.00 -51.81 -89.58
CA SER A 54 76.01 -52.67 -88.92
C SER A 54 75.15 -51.78 -88.02
N CYS A 55 74.38 -50.89 -88.65
CA CYS A 55 73.40 -50.06 -87.99
C CYS A 55 72.29 -50.99 -87.54
N ASN A 56 72.20 -51.18 -86.22
CA ASN A 56 71.10 -51.93 -85.62
C ASN A 56 69.81 -51.15 -85.90
N LEU A 57 69.05 -51.58 -86.91
CA LEU A 57 67.81 -50.93 -87.35
C LEU A 57 66.78 -50.83 -86.21
N GLU A 58 66.88 -51.72 -85.22
CA GLU A 58 66.01 -51.81 -84.04
C GLU A 58 66.40 -50.82 -82.93
N ALA A 59 67.59 -50.21 -82.97
CA ALA A 59 68.00 -49.24 -81.94
C ALA A 59 67.07 -48.01 -81.90
N GLY A 60 66.50 -47.62 -83.05
CA GLY A 60 65.53 -46.52 -83.13
C GLY A 60 64.17 -46.87 -82.48
N SER A 61 63.68 -48.10 -82.67
CA SER A 61 62.42 -48.56 -82.07
C SER A 61 62.56 -48.81 -80.57
N GLU A 62 63.70 -49.33 -80.11
CA GLU A 62 64.00 -49.50 -78.68
C GLU A 62 64.05 -48.16 -77.93
N ILE A 63 64.72 -47.16 -78.50
CA ILE A 63 64.77 -45.80 -77.93
C ILE A 63 63.37 -45.18 -77.89
N LEU A 64 62.61 -45.29 -78.98
CA LEU A 64 61.24 -44.76 -79.03
C LEU A 64 60.32 -45.46 -78.01
N SER A 65 60.41 -46.78 -77.91
CA SER A 65 59.65 -47.59 -76.94
C SER A 65 59.99 -47.21 -75.50
N LYS A 66 61.27 -46.99 -75.19
CA LYS A 66 61.71 -46.50 -73.89
C LYS A 66 61.10 -45.13 -73.55
N PHE A 67 61.22 -44.16 -74.45
CA PHE A 67 60.64 -42.83 -74.21
C PHE A 67 59.11 -42.86 -74.14
N GLN A 68 58.44 -43.69 -74.95
CA GLN A 68 56.99 -43.86 -74.89
C GLN A 68 56.56 -44.43 -73.54
N LYS A 69 57.30 -45.41 -73.00
CA LYS A 69 57.03 -46.00 -71.68
C LYS A 69 57.28 -45.01 -70.55
N GLU A 70 58.42 -44.32 -70.55
CA GLU A 70 58.74 -43.29 -69.55
C GLU A 70 57.70 -42.15 -69.58
N TRP A 71 57.24 -41.76 -70.77
CA TRP A 71 56.20 -40.74 -70.92
C TRP A 71 54.84 -41.21 -70.41
N ALA A 72 54.47 -42.48 -70.67
CA ALA A 72 53.25 -43.06 -70.12
C ALA A 72 53.30 -43.16 -68.58
N GLU A 73 54.43 -43.59 -68.02
CA GLU A 73 54.66 -43.64 -66.56
C GLU A 73 54.58 -42.25 -65.94
N LEU A 74 55.17 -41.23 -66.58
CA LEU A 74 55.10 -39.84 -66.13
C LEU A 74 53.66 -39.31 -66.14
N HIS A 75 52.88 -39.62 -67.18
CA HIS A 75 51.48 -39.21 -67.26
C HIS A 75 50.61 -39.89 -66.20
N GLU A 76 50.86 -41.17 -65.93
CA GLU A 76 50.15 -41.89 -64.86
C GLU A 76 50.49 -41.28 -63.50
N ALA A 77 51.77 -41.05 -63.21
CA ALA A 77 52.21 -40.40 -61.97
C ALA A 77 51.65 -38.98 -61.82
N SER A 78 51.57 -38.21 -62.92
CA SER A 78 50.97 -36.88 -62.92
C SER A 78 49.46 -36.94 -62.67
N ARG A 79 48.75 -37.94 -63.21
CA ARG A 79 47.31 -38.14 -62.97
C ARG A 79 47.06 -38.50 -61.51
N GLU A 80 47.80 -39.47 -60.97
CA GLU A 80 47.69 -39.84 -59.57
C GLU A 80 48.00 -38.67 -58.63
N CYS A 81 49.00 -37.85 -58.96
CA CYS A 81 49.34 -36.65 -58.21
C CYS A 81 48.19 -35.63 -58.23
N ALA A 82 47.58 -35.39 -59.40
CA ALA A 82 46.42 -34.51 -59.53
C ALA A 82 45.23 -35.03 -58.71
N GLU A 83 44.92 -36.34 -58.76
CA GLU A 83 43.84 -36.93 -57.96
C GLU A 83 44.12 -36.85 -56.45
N LYS A 84 45.36 -37.08 -56.01
CA LYS A 84 45.74 -36.93 -54.59
C LYS A 84 45.61 -35.47 -54.14
N ALA A 85 45.99 -34.52 -54.98
CA ALA A 85 45.82 -33.09 -54.72
C ALA A 85 44.34 -32.71 -54.63
N GLU A 86 43.50 -33.20 -55.53
CA GLU A 86 42.05 -32.94 -55.52
C GLU A 86 41.38 -33.49 -54.26
N ARG A 87 41.69 -34.73 -53.84
CA ARG A 87 41.18 -35.30 -52.59
C ARG A 87 41.60 -34.49 -51.36
N SER A 88 42.84 -33.99 -51.35
CA SER A 88 43.32 -33.11 -50.29
C SER A 88 42.59 -31.76 -50.29
N ASP A 89 42.36 -31.17 -51.45
CA ASP A 89 41.63 -29.89 -51.59
C ASP A 89 40.18 -30.03 -51.12
N GLN A 90 39.50 -31.12 -51.49
CA GLN A 90 38.16 -31.43 -50.99
C GLN A 90 38.11 -31.51 -49.46
N SER A 91 39.08 -32.20 -48.85
CA SER A 91 39.18 -32.32 -47.39
C SER A 91 39.43 -30.96 -46.70
N ILE A 92 40.29 -30.13 -47.30
CA ILE A 92 40.57 -28.77 -46.80
C ILE A 92 39.32 -27.88 -46.92
N ALA A 93 38.59 -27.96 -48.03
CA ALA A 93 37.36 -27.21 -48.25
C ALA A 93 36.26 -27.59 -47.24
N GLU A 94 36.09 -28.89 -46.96
CA GLU A 94 35.17 -29.39 -45.93
C GLU A 94 35.55 -28.86 -44.54
N PHE A 95 36.84 -28.95 -44.17
CA PHE A 95 37.32 -28.43 -42.89
C PHE A 95 37.11 -26.91 -42.78
N SER A 96 37.41 -26.15 -43.84
CA SER A 96 37.18 -24.71 -43.89
C SER A 96 35.71 -24.37 -43.69
N LYS A 97 34.79 -25.14 -44.27
CA LYS A 97 33.34 -24.96 -44.07
C LYS A 97 32.95 -25.20 -42.61
N ILE A 98 33.48 -26.26 -41.98
CA ILE A 98 33.24 -26.54 -40.56
C ILE A 98 33.76 -25.40 -39.68
N CYS A 99 34.99 -24.93 -39.92
CA CYS A 99 35.58 -23.81 -39.18
C CYS A 99 34.77 -22.53 -39.34
N SER A 100 34.31 -22.21 -40.56
CA SER A 100 33.45 -21.06 -40.80
C SER A 100 32.13 -21.17 -40.02
N ASN A 101 31.48 -22.33 -40.04
CA ASN A 101 30.24 -22.56 -39.30
C ASN A 101 30.44 -22.47 -37.78
N LEU A 102 31.55 -23.01 -37.26
CA LEU A 102 31.90 -22.89 -35.85
C LEU A 102 32.14 -21.43 -35.46
N TYR A 103 32.85 -20.67 -36.31
CA TYR A 103 33.08 -19.25 -36.10
C TYR A 103 31.78 -18.46 -36.09
N THR A 104 30.86 -18.70 -37.03
CA THR A 104 29.54 -18.03 -37.05
C THR A 104 28.73 -18.37 -35.80
N ASN A 105 28.70 -19.64 -35.39
CA ASN A 105 27.99 -20.07 -34.18
C ASN A 105 28.58 -19.45 -32.91
N MET A 106 29.91 -19.41 -32.80
CA MET A 106 30.59 -18.76 -31.67
C MET A 106 30.28 -17.25 -31.64
N ASN A 107 30.25 -16.60 -32.80
CA ASN A 107 29.93 -15.18 -32.86
C ASN A 107 28.47 -14.90 -32.46
N MET A 108 27.52 -15.73 -32.91
CA MET A 108 26.12 -15.64 -32.46
C MET A 108 25.99 -15.86 -30.95
N PHE A 109 26.68 -16.87 -30.41
CA PHE A 109 26.70 -17.11 -28.97
C PHE A 109 27.27 -15.93 -28.19
N HIS A 110 28.36 -15.33 -28.69
CA HIS A 110 28.94 -14.13 -28.10
C HIS A 110 27.98 -12.93 -28.15
N THR A 111 27.24 -12.73 -29.25
CA THR A 111 26.25 -11.65 -29.32
C THR A 111 25.10 -11.85 -28.34
N GLU A 112 24.62 -13.09 -28.16
CA GLU A 112 23.57 -13.39 -27.17
C GLU A 112 24.07 -13.20 -25.74
N LEU A 113 25.30 -13.64 -25.42
CA LEU A 113 25.91 -13.40 -24.11
C LEU A 113 26.10 -11.90 -23.81
N ALA A 114 26.34 -11.08 -24.84
CA ALA A 114 26.44 -9.64 -24.69
C ALA A 114 25.12 -8.96 -24.29
N LEU A 115 23.97 -9.63 -24.48
CA LEU A 115 22.65 -9.14 -24.03
C LEU A 115 22.36 -9.47 -22.56
N LEU A 116 23.09 -10.44 -21.96
CA LEU A 116 22.85 -10.85 -20.58
C LEU A 116 22.96 -9.71 -19.55
N PRO A 117 23.93 -8.78 -19.64
CA PRO A 117 23.98 -7.61 -18.75
C PRO A 117 22.74 -6.70 -18.83
N GLU A 118 22.14 -6.58 -20.02
CA GLU A 118 20.91 -5.80 -20.21
C GLU A 118 19.73 -6.49 -19.52
N VAL A 119 19.61 -7.81 -19.66
CA VAL A 119 18.60 -8.60 -18.96
C VAL A 119 18.78 -8.48 -17.44
N ILE A 120 20.01 -8.57 -16.94
CA ILE A 120 20.33 -8.39 -15.51
C ILE A 120 19.88 -6.99 -15.05
N LYS A 121 20.21 -5.93 -15.79
CA LYS A 121 19.78 -4.57 -15.47
C LYS A 121 18.26 -4.44 -15.44
N ASN A 122 17.55 -5.07 -16.38
CA ASN A 122 16.09 -5.05 -16.41
C ASN A 122 15.50 -5.77 -15.19
N ILE A 123 16.09 -6.90 -14.77
CA ILE A 123 15.70 -7.60 -13.54
C ILE A 123 15.97 -6.75 -12.30
N GLU A 124 17.12 -6.09 -12.22
CA GLU A 124 17.45 -5.18 -11.10
C GLU A 124 16.49 -3.99 -11.02
N THR A 125 16.11 -3.44 -12.18
CA THR A 125 15.12 -2.35 -12.26
C THR A 125 13.74 -2.84 -11.80
N ALA A 126 13.29 -3.99 -12.30
CA ALA A 126 12.02 -4.58 -11.88
C ALA A 126 12.01 -4.90 -10.38
N LYS A 127 13.15 -5.35 -9.82
CA LYS A 127 13.31 -5.55 -8.38
C LYS A 127 13.16 -4.23 -7.62
N ALA A 128 13.82 -3.16 -8.06
CA ALA A 128 13.71 -1.84 -7.42
C ALA A 128 12.27 -1.31 -7.47
N ASP A 129 11.55 -1.53 -8.57
CA ASP A 129 10.13 -1.17 -8.70
C ASP A 129 9.26 -1.97 -7.73
N ILE A 130 9.50 -3.28 -7.58
CA ILE A 130 8.81 -4.14 -6.60
C ILE A 130 9.06 -3.65 -5.18
N ASP A 131 10.31 -3.32 -4.83
CA ASP A 131 10.65 -2.80 -3.51
C ASP A 131 9.95 -1.45 -3.25
N ALA A 132 9.88 -0.57 -4.27
CA ALA A 132 9.15 0.69 -4.19
C ALA A 132 7.64 0.49 -4.00
N PHE A 133 7.02 -0.46 -4.71
CA PHE A 133 5.61 -0.83 -4.47
C PHE A 133 5.41 -1.39 -3.07
N GLY A 134 6.34 -2.21 -2.56
CA GLY A 134 6.31 -2.69 -1.18
C GLY A 134 6.22 -1.54 -0.17
N GLY A 135 7.06 -0.51 -0.33
CA GLY A 135 7.01 0.68 0.52
C GLY A 135 5.71 1.49 0.37
N GLN A 136 5.15 1.60 -0.84
CA GLN A 136 3.87 2.28 -1.05
C GLN A 136 2.70 1.53 -0.41
N ILE A 137 2.71 0.19 -0.45
CA ILE A 137 1.71 -0.65 0.20
C ILE A 137 1.79 -0.48 1.72
N GLU A 138 2.99 -0.46 2.31
CA GLU A 138 3.15 -0.22 3.74
C GLU A 138 2.59 1.16 4.16
N VAL A 139 2.82 2.21 3.36
CA VAL A 139 2.22 3.53 3.61
C VAL A 139 0.70 3.49 3.49
N LEU A 140 0.16 2.78 2.49
CA LEU A 140 -1.28 2.61 2.32
C LEU A 140 -1.91 1.87 3.50
N ASP A 141 -1.28 0.80 3.97
CA ASP A 141 -1.75 0.00 5.10
C ASP A 141 -1.80 0.85 6.37
N ASN A 142 -0.76 1.65 6.63
CA ASN A 142 -0.75 2.59 7.76
C ASN A 142 -1.88 3.63 7.65
N LEU A 143 -2.10 4.19 6.45
CA LEU A 143 -3.19 5.14 6.22
C LEU A 143 -4.58 4.49 6.40
N MET A 144 -4.71 3.20 6.06
CA MET A 144 -5.94 2.44 6.29
C MET A 144 -6.20 2.22 7.78
N ILE A 145 -5.16 1.93 8.57
CA ILE A 145 -5.26 1.82 10.03
C ILE A 145 -5.70 3.17 10.62
N ASP A 146 -5.07 4.28 10.22
CA ASP A 146 -5.46 5.62 10.68
C ASP A 146 -6.93 5.94 10.32
N LEU A 147 -7.37 5.52 9.13
CA LEU A 147 -8.76 5.71 8.70
C LEU A 147 -9.74 4.90 9.56
N GLU A 148 -9.39 3.66 9.89
CA GLU A 148 -10.18 2.79 10.76
C GLU A 148 -10.34 3.42 12.15
N GLU A 149 -9.24 3.90 12.74
CA GLU A 149 -9.26 4.60 14.04
C GLU A 149 -10.19 5.83 14.02
N VAL A 150 -10.11 6.64 12.95
CA VAL A 150 -10.99 7.81 12.78
C VAL A 150 -12.47 7.39 12.65
N CYS A 151 -12.76 6.29 11.97
CA CYS A 151 -14.12 5.78 11.83
C CYS A 151 -14.68 5.28 13.17
N GLU A 152 -13.89 4.52 13.93
CA GLU A 152 -14.28 4.05 15.27
C GLU A 152 -14.55 5.23 16.21
N GLN A 153 -13.69 6.24 16.20
CA GLN A 153 -13.86 7.44 17.01
C GLN A 153 -15.14 8.20 16.64
N LEU A 154 -15.43 8.33 15.35
CA LEU A 154 -16.64 8.98 14.87
C LEU A 154 -17.90 8.22 15.31
N ASP A 155 -17.90 6.90 15.23
CA ASP A 155 -19.02 6.07 15.67
C ASP A 155 -19.21 6.08 17.19
N LEU A 156 -18.12 6.21 17.96
CA LEU A 156 -18.17 6.42 19.40
C LEU A 156 -18.78 7.78 19.75
N GLU A 157 -18.38 8.86 19.07
CA GLU A 157 -18.96 10.19 19.27
C GLU A 157 -20.44 10.25 18.87
N ARG A 158 -20.82 9.60 17.76
CA ARG A 158 -22.25 9.44 17.40
C ARG A 158 -23.05 8.73 18.50
N ARG A 159 -22.50 7.66 19.09
CA ARG A 159 -23.15 6.93 20.19
C ARG A 159 -23.28 7.79 21.45
N LYS A 160 -22.22 8.52 21.83
CA LYS A 160 -22.26 9.47 22.94
C LYS A 160 -23.31 10.55 22.73
N ALA A 161 -23.35 11.16 21.54
CA ALA A 161 -24.34 12.20 21.21
C ALA A 161 -25.77 11.67 21.29
N ALA A 162 -26.03 10.46 20.76
CA ALA A 162 -27.35 9.82 20.83
C ALA A 162 -27.78 9.53 22.29
N GLN A 163 -26.85 9.04 23.12
CA GLN A 163 -27.10 8.82 24.55
C GLN A 163 -27.32 10.14 25.30
N GLY A 164 -26.50 11.16 25.03
CA GLY A 164 -26.66 12.50 25.60
C GLY A 164 -28.02 13.11 25.28
N LEU A 165 -28.48 12.98 24.03
CA LEU A 165 -29.82 13.41 23.64
C LEU A 165 -30.91 12.64 24.42
N LYS A 166 -30.76 11.33 24.60
CA LYS A 166 -31.71 10.52 25.38
C LYS A 166 -31.75 10.95 26.84
N LEU A 167 -30.61 11.19 27.46
CA LEU A 167 -30.51 11.67 28.84
C LEU A 167 -31.11 13.07 28.99
N SER A 168 -30.83 13.99 28.06
CA SER A 168 -31.43 15.33 28.08
C SER A 168 -32.95 15.29 27.97
N LYS A 169 -33.50 14.41 27.11
CA LYS A 169 -34.95 14.21 27.01
C LYS A 169 -35.55 13.64 28.29
N LEU A 170 -34.90 12.64 28.89
CA LEU A 170 -35.36 12.07 30.16
C LEU A 170 -35.32 13.09 31.29
N ARG A 171 -34.28 13.92 31.37
CA ARG A 171 -34.16 15.00 32.35
C ARG A 171 -35.29 16.03 32.17
N HIS A 172 -35.51 16.47 30.93
CA HIS A 172 -36.58 17.42 30.62
C HIS A 172 -37.96 16.87 30.97
N ASN A 173 -38.26 15.62 30.60
CA ASN A 173 -39.53 14.99 30.97
C ASN A 173 -39.70 14.90 32.50
N ARG A 174 -38.62 14.63 33.25
CA ARG A 174 -38.67 14.60 34.72
C ARG A 174 -38.89 15.99 35.32
N GLU A 175 -38.29 17.02 34.74
CA GLU A 175 -38.54 18.42 35.13
C GLU A 175 -40.00 18.79 34.88
N ASP A 176 -40.57 18.42 33.73
CA ASP A 176 -41.98 18.64 33.40
C ASP A 176 -42.92 17.86 34.35
N ASP A 177 -42.62 16.59 34.64
CA ASP A 177 -43.37 15.77 35.61
C ASP A 177 -43.33 16.39 37.02
N LEU A 178 -42.20 16.94 37.44
CA LEU A 178 -42.09 17.62 38.74
C LEU A 178 -42.89 18.93 38.77
N GLU A 179 -42.88 19.69 37.68
CA GLU A 179 -43.63 20.95 37.61
C GLU A 179 -45.14 20.69 37.63
N THR A 180 -45.62 19.71 36.86
CA THR A 180 -47.03 19.29 36.91
C THR A 180 -47.44 18.81 38.30
N LEU A 181 -46.62 18.00 38.98
CA LEU A 181 -46.88 17.57 40.37
C LEU A 181 -46.90 18.75 41.36
N ARG A 182 -46.06 19.77 41.16
CA ARG A 182 -46.09 21.00 41.98
C ARG A 182 -47.39 21.78 41.78
N GLU A 183 -47.83 21.95 40.54
CA GLU A 183 -49.09 22.60 40.20
C GLU A 183 -50.28 21.85 40.84
N GLU A 184 -50.31 20.51 40.70
CA GLU A 184 -51.34 19.67 41.33
C GLU A 184 -51.34 19.78 42.85
N LEU A 185 -50.16 19.76 43.48
CA LEU A 185 -50.01 19.93 44.94
C LEU A 185 -50.50 21.31 45.38
N GLN A 186 -50.20 22.37 44.62
CA GLN A 186 -50.65 23.72 44.92
C GLN A 186 -52.18 23.83 44.84
N LEU A 187 -52.78 23.31 43.77
CA LEU A 187 -54.24 23.25 43.64
C LEU A 187 -54.89 22.43 44.76
N ALA A 188 -54.27 21.32 45.17
CA ALA A 188 -54.74 20.52 46.29
C ALA A 188 -54.66 21.26 47.62
N LYS A 189 -53.58 22.03 47.86
CA LYS A 189 -53.42 22.90 49.04
C LYS A 189 -54.49 23.97 49.08
N GLU A 190 -54.70 24.71 47.99
CA GLU A 190 -55.74 25.74 47.90
C GLU A 190 -57.14 25.14 48.14
N ARG A 191 -57.44 23.99 47.54
CA ARG A 191 -58.70 23.27 47.77
C ARG A 191 -58.86 22.83 49.23
N ASN A 192 -57.79 22.38 49.88
CA ASN A 192 -57.84 21.96 51.28
C ASN A 192 -58.01 23.16 52.21
N GLU A 193 -57.33 24.27 51.95
CA GLU A 193 -57.47 25.51 52.70
C GLU A 193 -58.92 26.02 52.66
N VAL A 194 -59.55 26.05 51.49
CA VAL A 194 -60.97 26.42 51.36
C VAL A 194 -61.87 25.47 52.16
N LYS A 195 -61.60 24.15 52.14
CA LYS A 195 -62.35 23.18 52.95
C LYS A 195 -62.19 23.42 54.45
N ILE A 196 -60.97 23.68 54.92
CA ILE A 196 -60.67 23.98 56.32
C ILE A 196 -61.41 25.25 56.74
N GLN A 197 -61.30 26.34 55.97
CA GLN A 197 -62.02 27.59 56.24
C GLN A 197 -63.55 27.37 56.30
N GLN A 198 -64.10 26.52 55.43
CA GLN A 198 -65.52 26.19 55.45
C GLN A 198 -65.92 25.41 56.71
N LEU A 199 -65.11 24.42 57.12
CA LEU A 199 -65.33 23.65 58.35
C LEU A 199 -65.21 24.55 59.60
N GLU A 200 -64.22 25.43 59.65
CA GLU A 200 -64.06 26.41 60.74
C GLU A 200 -65.25 27.37 60.83
N ARG A 201 -65.75 27.84 59.68
CA ARG A 201 -66.95 28.69 59.61
C ARG A 201 -68.18 27.93 60.12
N GLN A 202 -68.36 26.67 59.71
CA GLN A 202 -69.47 25.83 60.14
C GLN A 202 -69.38 25.55 61.65
N ALA A 203 -68.21 25.17 62.15
CA ALA A 203 -67.97 24.98 63.59
C ALA A 203 -68.25 26.26 64.40
N SER A 204 -67.91 27.43 63.86
CA SER A 204 -68.21 28.72 64.49
C SER A 204 -69.71 29.04 64.54
N ILE A 205 -70.46 28.63 63.52
CA ILE A 205 -71.93 28.77 63.47
C ILE A 205 -72.58 27.81 64.47
N GLU A 206 -72.19 26.55 64.47
CA GLU A 206 -72.69 25.54 65.41
C GLU A 206 -72.39 25.93 66.86
N LYS A 207 -71.17 26.37 67.15
CA LYS A 207 -70.80 26.88 68.48
C LYS A 207 -71.68 28.06 68.92
N ARG A 208 -72.02 28.97 68.00
CA ARG A 208 -72.95 30.08 68.29
C ARG A 208 -74.36 29.58 68.57
N GLN A 209 -74.85 28.62 67.79
CA GLN A 209 -76.17 28.00 68.02
C GLN A 209 -76.23 27.31 69.38
N VAL A 210 -75.20 26.55 69.76
CA VAL A 210 -75.12 25.93 71.09
C VAL A 210 -75.16 26.99 72.20
N TYR A 211 -74.48 28.11 72.04
CA TYR A 211 -74.56 29.21 73.03
C TYR A 211 -75.93 29.89 73.06
N GLU A 212 -76.56 30.06 71.90
CA GLU A 212 -77.91 30.63 71.80
C GLU A 212 -78.95 29.71 72.45
N ASP A 213 -78.89 28.41 72.18
CA ASP A 213 -79.75 27.39 72.79
C ASP A 213 -79.55 27.33 74.31
N ALA A 214 -78.29 27.31 74.78
CA ALA A 214 -77.99 27.34 76.21
C ALA A 214 -78.51 28.62 76.89
N PHE A 215 -78.42 29.77 76.21
CA PHE A 215 -78.98 31.02 76.71
C PHE A 215 -80.51 31.00 76.77
N LEU A 216 -81.17 30.49 75.73
CA LEU A 216 -82.63 30.35 75.68
C LEU A 216 -83.13 29.39 76.76
N GLU A 217 -82.39 28.30 77.01
CA GLU A 217 -82.66 27.37 78.10
C GLU A 217 -82.54 28.07 79.46
N GLN A 218 -81.46 28.82 79.70
CA GLN A 218 -81.30 29.63 80.92
C GLN A 218 -82.40 30.69 81.08
N MET A 219 -82.81 31.36 79.99
CA MET A 219 -83.90 32.33 80.00
C MET A 219 -85.24 31.66 80.32
N ASN A 220 -85.52 30.50 79.72
CA ASN A 220 -86.71 29.71 80.03
C ASN A 220 -86.71 29.22 81.48
N TYR A 221 -85.56 28.77 81.98
CA TYR A 221 -85.38 28.39 83.38
C TYR A 221 -85.66 29.58 84.31
N TYR A 222 -85.15 30.77 83.98
CA TYR A 222 -85.43 32.00 84.72
C TYR A 222 -86.93 32.35 84.71
N ILE A 223 -87.59 32.29 83.55
CA ILE A 223 -89.04 32.53 83.45
C ILE A 223 -89.84 31.53 84.29
N GLN A 224 -89.43 30.26 84.29
CA GLN A 224 -90.14 29.20 85.00
C GLN A 224 -89.88 29.21 86.51
N HIS A 225 -88.68 29.61 86.98
CA HIS A 225 -88.25 29.41 88.38
C HIS A 225 -87.81 30.72 89.10
N GLY A 226 -87.70 31.85 88.41
CA GLY A 226 -87.46 33.17 88.98
C GLY A 226 -86.06 33.45 89.54
N ARG A 227 -85.05 32.64 89.19
CA ARG A 227 -83.66 32.72 89.68
C ARG A 227 -82.67 32.56 88.51
N THR A 228 -81.60 33.36 88.47
CA THR A 228 -80.46 33.15 87.56
C THR A 228 -79.44 32.23 88.21
N GLU A 229 -78.85 31.30 87.45
CA GLU A 229 -77.70 30.52 87.94
C GLU A 229 -76.52 31.44 88.32
N GLU A 230 -75.78 31.06 89.36
CA GLU A 230 -74.62 31.81 89.85
C GLU A 230 -73.47 31.81 88.82
N PRO A 231 -72.70 32.91 88.71
CA PRO A 231 -71.57 32.96 87.78
C PRO A 231 -70.56 31.83 88.08
N ILE A 232 -70.18 31.09 87.03
CA ILE A 232 -69.23 29.95 87.06
C ILE A 232 -67.83 30.37 87.62
N CYS A 233 -67.61 31.66 87.86
CA CYS A 233 -66.39 32.20 88.45
C CYS A 233 -66.20 31.89 89.95
N LEU A 234 -67.20 31.39 90.69
CA LEU A 234 -67.09 31.21 92.14
C LEU A 234 -66.91 29.76 92.63
N VAL A 235 -66.95 28.74 91.77
CA VAL A 235 -66.92 27.32 92.22
C VAL A 235 -65.61 26.60 91.87
N HIS A 236 -64.74 27.15 91.01
CA HIS A 236 -63.42 26.56 90.74
C HIS A 236 -62.30 27.29 91.49
N GLY A 237 -62.38 27.21 92.83
CA GLY A 237 -61.41 27.78 93.75
C GLY A 237 -60.70 26.73 94.61
N ARG A 238 -59.95 25.80 93.99
CA ARG A 238 -58.68 25.22 94.50
C ARG A 238 -58.10 24.21 93.50
N GLY A 239 -57.56 24.75 92.41
CA GLY A 239 -56.54 24.10 91.60
C GLY A 239 -55.57 25.20 91.20
N SER A 240 -54.49 25.35 91.97
CA SER A 240 -53.40 26.27 91.65
C SER A 240 -52.74 25.77 90.36
N GLY A 241 -52.87 26.53 89.30
CA GLY A 241 -52.17 26.34 88.03
C GLY A 241 -52.07 27.69 87.36
N SER A 242 -51.21 28.56 87.90
CA SER A 242 -50.74 29.73 87.16
C SER A 242 -50.12 29.22 85.87
N LEU A 243 -50.32 29.92 84.75
CA LEU A 243 -49.65 29.55 83.48
C LEU A 243 -48.11 29.63 83.58
N ASP A 244 -47.58 30.21 84.66
CA ASP A 244 -46.16 30.21 85.03
C ASP A 244 -45.64 28.85 85.54
N ASP A 245 -46.51 27.86 85.80
CA ASP A 245 -46.14 26.51 86.30
C ASP A 245 -46.10 25.42 85.22
N ILE A 246 -46.18 25.77 83.93
CA ILE A 246 -45.77 24.82 82.87
C ILE A 246 -44.24 24.86 82.81
N MET A 247 -43.59 24.14 83.72
CA MET A 247 -42.23 23.68 83.44
C MET A 247 -42.34 22.70 82.29
N LEU A 248 -41.84 23.08 81.12
CA LEU A 248 -41.44 22.12 80.10
C LEU A 248 -40.40 21.22 80.80
N GLU A 249 -40.82 20.04 81.21
CA GLU A 249 -39.90 18.99 81.61
C GLU A 249 -39.01 18.77 80.39
N ASP A 250 -37.73 19.10 80.56
CA ASP A 250 -36.65 18.88 79.60
C ASP A 250 -36.46 17.36 79.50
N ASN A 251 -37.42 16.71 78.85
CA ASN A 251 -37.46 15.29 78.63
C ASN A 251 -36.39 15.03 77.57
N SER A 252 -35.16 14.80 78.02
CA SER A 252 -34.03 14.36 77.20
C SER A 252 -34.31 13.12 76.33
N ASP A 253 -35.44 12.44 76.56
CA ASP A 253 -35.92 11.34 75.74
C ASP A 253 -36.73 11.83 74.52
N MET A 254 -37.39 13.00 74.57
CA MET A 254 -38.04 13.60 73.40
C MET A 254 -37.00 14.07 72.38
N ASP A 255 -35.89 14.65 72.84
CA ASP A 255 -34.79 15.08 71.96
C ASP A 255 -34.10 13.86 71.31
N LYS A 256 -33.95 12.74 72.04
CA LYS A 256 -33.46 11.47 71.45
C LYS A 256 -34.43 10.88 70.43
N GLU A 257 -35.74 10.93 70.69
CA GLU A 257 -36.75 10.45 69.72
C GLU A 257 -36.79 11.33 68.46
N LEU A 258 -36.52 12.63 68.59
CA LEU A 258 -36.36 13.54 67.46
C LEU A 258 -35.06 13.27 66.70
N ASP A 259 -33.94 13.02 67.40
CA ASP A 259 -32.66 12.64 66.77
C ASP A 259 -32.73 11.28 66.05
N ASP A 260 -33.45 10.29 66.60
CA ASP A 260 -33.73 9.01 65.93
C ASP A 260 -34.67 9.18 64.73
N PHE A 261 -35.61 10.13 64.78
CA PHE A 261 -36.53 10.43 63.67
C PHE A 261 -35.84 11.18 62.52
N PHE A 262 -34.89 12.08 62.83
CA PHE A 262 -34.12 12.81 61.83
C PHE A 262 -32.86 12.06 61.35
N GLY A 263 -32.51 10.94 62.00
CA GLY A 263 -31.43 10.05 61.59
C GLY A 263 -30.06 10.68 61.80
N SER A 264 -29.37 10.26 62.87
CA SER A 264 -27.96 10.59 63.06
C SER A 264 -27.10 9.97 61.95
N GLU A 265 -26.69 10.82 61.01
CA GLU A 265 -25.46 10.59 60.24
C GLU A 265 -24.26 10.55 61.20
N ALA A 266 -23.32 9.64 60.93
CA ALA A 266 -22.03 9.43 61.60
C ALA A 266 -22.09 8.41 62.77
N GLU A 267 -21.37 7.26 62.82
CA GLU A 267 -20.14 6.82 62.15
C GLU A 267 -19.92 5.29 62.27
N THR A 268 -19.13 4.76 61.32
CA THR A 268 -18.07 3.73 61.48
C THR A 268 -18.37 2.35 62.07
N SER A 269 -18.10 1.33 61.26
CA SER A 269 -17.73 -0.02 61.70
C SER A 269 -16.66 -0.56 60.76
N ASP A 270 -15.39 -0.42 61.15
CA ASP A 270 -14.26 -1.08 60.51
C ASP A 270 -14.07 -2.54 61.03
N VAL A 271 -14.26 -3.51 60.12
CA VAL A 271 -13.34 -4.64 59.75
C VAL A 271 -13.13 -5.81 60.77
N PRO A 272 -12.77 -7.10 60.41
CA PRO A 272 -12.61 -7.82 59.12
C PRO A 272 -13.28 -9.23 58.98
N GLY A 273 -13.46 -9.70 57.74
CA GLY A 273 -13.04 -11.06 57.32
C GLY A 273 -14.10 -12.10 56.89
N GLY A 274 -14.04 -12.53 55.61
CA GLY A 274 -14.32 -13.94 55.22
C GLY A 274 -15.33 -14.25 54.10
N MET A 275 -14.83 -14.30 52.85
CA MET A 275 -15.19 -15.20 51.73
C MET A 275 -16.48 -15.03 50.90
N ASP A 276 -16.24 -14.59 49.66
CA ASP A 276 -16.78 -15.00 48.34
C ASP A 276 -18.29 -15.05 48.05
N LYS A 277 -18.78 -14.10 47.21
CA LYS A 277 -19.04 -14.30 45.77
C LYS A 277 -19.72 -13.08 45.11
N ASP A 278 -19.24 -12.80 43.89
CA ASP A 278 -19.91 -12.21 42.72
C ASP A 278 -20.40 -10.74 42.68
N GLN A 279 -19.84 -10.06 41.66
CA GLN A 279 -20.41 -9.02 40.80
C GLN A 279 -20.53 -7.56 41.27
N THR A 280 -19.81 -6.74 40.49
CA THR A 280 -20.16 -5.39 39.98
C THR A 280 -20.18 -4.18 40.90
N PHE A 281 -19.71 -3.08 40.29
CA PHE A 281 -19.86 -1.66 40.67
C PHE A 281 -18.68 -1.07 41.46
N VAL A 282 -17.74 -0.46 40.73
CA VAL A 282 -16.70 0.41 41.30
C VAL A 282 -17.18 1.84 41.20
N GLY A 283 -17.10 2.51 42.36
CA GLY A 283 -17.67 3.81 42.63
C GLY A 283 -17.06 4.95 41.82
N LEU A 284 -17.89 5.97 41.67
CA LEU A 284 -17.49 7.34 41.41
C LEU A 284 -16.76 7.87 42.66
N SER A 285 -15.57 8.41 42.47
CA SER A 285 -14.91 9.26 43.45
C SER A 285 -14.90 10.69 42.93
N SER A 286 -15.22 11.60 43.85
CA SER A 286 -15.51 13.00 43.70
C SER A 286 -14.27 13.84 43.43
N GLU A 287 -14.06 14.24 42.18
CA GLU A 287 -13.25 15.41 41.81
C GLU A 287 -13.83 15.97 40.50
N ASP A 288 -14.92 16.77 40.53
CA ASP A 288 -15.37 17.53 39.34
C ASP A 288 -16.42 18.63 39.65
N GLU A 289 -16.41 19.22 40.86
CA GLU A 289 -17.35 20.29 41.26
C GLU A 289 -16.78 21.72 41.09
N GLU A 290 -15.72 21.94 40.31
CA GLU A 290 -15.11 23.28 40.20
C GLU A 290 -14.88 23.81 38.76
N LEU A 291 -15.57 23.27 37.75
CA LEU A 291 -15.47 23.77 36.35
C LEU A 291 -16.81 24.19 35.73
N LEU A 292 -17.80 24.59 36.53
CA LEU A 292 -19.10 25.08 36.04
C LEU A 292 -19.28 26.60 36.02
N ASN A 293 -18.18 27.36 36.05
CA ASN A 293 -18.22 28.82 35.85
C ASN A 293 -17.14 29.30 34.89
N GLN A 294 -17.27 28.95 33.61
CA GLN A 294 -16.67 29.73 32.53
C GLN A 294 -17.49 29.59 31.24
N LYS A 295 -18.43 30.54 31.10
CA LYS A 295 -18.80 31.26 29.87
C LYS A 295 -18.48 30.53 28.55
N LEU A 296 -19.53 30.05 27.88
CA LEU A 296 -19.52 29.63 26.48
C LEU A 296 -18.72 30.60 25.59
N PRO A 297 -17.77 30.11 24.77
CA PRO A 297 -17.47 30.70 23.48
C PRO A 297 -18.33 30.00 22.43
N GLU A 298 -19.44 30.66 22.10
CA GLU A 298 -20.23 30.39 20.90
C GLU A 298 -19.41 30.69 19.63
N VAL A 299 -19.57 29.83 18.61
CA VAL A 299 -19.26 30.09 17.19
C VAL A 299 -17.77 30.28 16.83
N SER A 300 -16.99 29.19 16.78
CA SER A 300 -15.71 29.15 16.03
C SER A 300 -15.15 27.73 15.77
N ALA A 301 -15.63 26.71 16.47
CA ALA A 301 -15.18 25.32 16.26
C ALA A 301 -15.76 24.66 14.99
N THR A 302 -17.01 24.98 14.62
CA THR A 302 -17.70 24.36 13.48
C THR A 302 -17.10 24.76 12.12
N SER A 303 -16.57 25.97 12.00
CA SER A 303 -15.91 26.43 10.77
C SER A 303 -14.52 25.82 10.57
N ARG A 304 -13.89 25.33 11.65
CA ARG A 304 -12.53 24.79 11.62
C ARG A 304 -12.53 23.33 11.15
N THR A 305 -13.51 22.55 11.57
CA THR A 305 -13.71 21.16 11.15
C THR A 305 -14.25 21.06 9.71
N GLU A 306 -15.12 21.98 9.28
CA GLU A 306 -15.54 22.09 7.86
C GLU A 306 -14.37 22.45 6.94
N GLN A 307 -13.55 23.44 7.29
CA GLN A 307 -12.37 23.79 6.49
C GLN A 307 -11.32 22.68 6.42
N GLU A 308 -11.22 21.84 7.45
CA GLU A 308 -10.28 20.72 7.48
C GLU A 308 -10.78 19.53 6.68
N ALA A 309 -12.10 19.28 6.70
CA ALA A 309 -12.74 18.29 5.83
C ALA A 309 -12.67 18.70 4.35
N GLU A 310 -12.92 19.97 4.01
CA GLU A 310 -12.79 20.48 2.64
C GLU A 310 -11.36 20.40 2.13
N LYS A 311 -10.35 20.70 2.97
CA LYS A 311 -8.94 20.55 2.59
C LYS A 311 -8.56 19.10 2.31
N LYS A 312 -9.06 18.14 3.10
CA LYS A 312 -8.83 16.70 2.88
C LYS A 312 -9.50 16.20 1.60
N VAL A 313 -10.72 16.66 1.31
CA VAL A 313 -11.43 16.32 0.05
C VAL A 313 -10.70 16.91 -1.17
N VAL A 314 -10.23 18.16 -1.10
CA VAL A 314 -9.45 18.78 -2.17
C VAL A 314 -8.10 18.07 -2.38
N TYR A 315 -7.47 17.59 -1.31
CA TYR A 315 -6.25 16.79 -1.41
C TYR A 315 -6.49 15.43 -2.08
N LEU A 316 -7.58 14.73 -1.71
CA LEU A 316 -7.95 13.45 -2.32
C LEU A 316 -8.29 13.62 -3.80
N VAL A 317 -9.04 14.66 -4.18
CA VAL A 317 -9.36 14.95 -5.59
C VAL A 317 -8.11 15.29 -6.40
N LYS A 318 -7.15 16.03 -5.82
CA LYS A 318 -5.86 16.31 -6.46
C LYS A 318 -4.95 15.08 -6.58
N LEU A 319 -5.08 14.10 -5.70
CA LEU A 319 -4.30 12.86 -5.73
C LEU A 319 -4.90 11.84 -6.72
N ILE A 320 -6.22 11.83 -6.88
CA ILE A 320 -6.95 10.91 -7.78
C ILE A 320 -6.90 11.37 -9.24
N GLY A 321 -6.86 12.67 -9.53
CA GLY A 321 -6.78 13.21 -10.90
C GLY A 321 -5.63 12.62 -11.74
N PRO A 322 -4.37 12.65 -11.24
CA PRO A 322 -3.23 12.07 -11.95
C PRO A 322 -3.34 10.56 -12.18
N LEU A 323 -4.00 9.82 -11.27
CA LEU A 323 -4.22 8.37 -11.39
C LEU A 323 -5.24 8.03 -12.49
N GLN A 324 -6.26 8.86 -12.68
CA GLN A 324 -7.21 8.70 -13.79
C GLN A 324 -6.58 9.01 -15.14
N ASP A 325 -5.74 10.04 -15.23
CA ASP A 325 -5.00 10.37 -16.45
C ASP A 325 -3.98 9.29 -16.82
N LEU A 326 -3.31 8.68 -15.84
CA LEU A 326 -2.39 7.56 -16.08
C LEU A 326 -3.13 6.31 -16.59
N LEU A 327 -4.34 6.05 -16.07
CA LEU A 327 -5.19 4.94 -16.51
C LEU A 327 -5.73 5.18 -17.93
N ALA A 328 -6.12 6.42 -18.25
CA ALA A 328 -6.58 6.80 -19.59
C ALA A 328 -5.46 6.70 -20.64
N ILE A 329 -4.24 7.09 -20.30
CA ILE A 329 -3.07 6.95 -21.19
C ILE A 329 -2.73 5.47 -21.44
N LYS A 330 -2.88 4.61 -20.43
CA LYS A 330 -2.64 3.15 -20.57
C LYS A 330 -3.70 2.46 -21.43
N ILE A 331 -4.95 2.94 -21.42
CA ILE A 331 -6.04 2.39 -22.24
C ILE A 331 -5.91 2.79 -23.73
N ILE A 332 -5.22 3.90 -24.04
CA ILE A 332 -5.01 4.37 -25.42
C ILE A 332 -3.80 3.70 -26.09
N MET A 333 -2.87 3.12 -25.32
CA MET A 333 -1.66 2.44 -25.84
C MET A 333 -1.78 0.92 -26.00
N VAL A 334 -2.95 0.32 -25.71
CA VAL A 334 -3.29 -1.08 -26.00
C VAL A 334 -4.28 -1.10 -27.15
#